data_AF-A0A5C7XFP9-F1
#
_entry.id   AF-A0A5C7XFP9-F1
#
_cell.length_a   1.000
_cell.length_b   1.000
_cell.length_c   1.000
_cell.angle_alpha   90.00
_cell.angle_beta   90.00
_cell.angle_gamma   90.00
#
_symmetry.space_group_name_H-M   'P 1'
#
loop_
_entity.id
_entity.type
_entity.pdbx_description
1 polymer ?
#
loop_
_entity_poly.entity_id
_entity_poly.type
_entity_poly.pdbx_seq_one_letter_code
_entity_poly.pdbx_strand_id
1 'polypeptide(L)'
;MRHSLLMGLAAVAALFAAPAQADPAPDPHMPNMQAGYCPGGGMGSQVWAAYCDGVPYPDGTFWHAIQYGVPVIGHPYGLLSPGLQCVVGGGPIPQPAPPGGCGGAVPPAPPE
;
A
#
# COMPACT_ATOMS: atom_id res chain seq x y z
N MET A 1 -45.30 32.62 -15.97
CA MET A 1 -44.91 31.94 -14.71
C MET A 1 -44.43 30.51 -14.99
N ARG A 2 -43.38 30.30 -15.81
CA ARG A 2 -42.90 28.95 -16.21
C ARG A 2 -41.37 28.78 -16.14
N HIS A 3 -40.63 29.83 -15.81
CA HIS A 3 -39.16 29.82 -15.75
C HIS A 3 -38.63 29.72 -14.30
N SER A 4 -39.48 29.98 -13.30
CA SER A 4 -39.07 30.02 -11.88
C SER A 4 -38.86 28.63 -11.26
N LEU A 5 -39.39 27.56 -11.87
CA LEU A 5 -39.30 26.22 -11.29
C LEU A 5 -37.96 25.52 -11.59
N LEU A 6 -37.30 25.89 -12.69
CA LEU A 6 -36.05 25.25 -13.13
C LEU A 6 -34.82 25.74 -12.37
N MET A 7 -34.86 26.96 -11.82
CA MET A 7 -33.74 27.55 -11.07
C MET A 7 -33.64 27.01 -9.63
N GLY A 8 -34.75 26.56 -9.04
CA GLY A 8 -34.76 26.02 -7.68
C GLY A 8 -34.15 24.62 -7.55
N LEU A 9 -34.27 23.78 -8.59
CA LEU A 9 -33.80 22.39 -8.53
C LEU A 9 -32.27 22.25 -8.60
N ALA A 10 -31.59 23.14 -9.32
CA ALA A 10 -30.13 23.07 -9.49
C ALA A 10 -29.37 23.43 -8.20
N ALA A 11 -29.90 24.33 -7.38
CA ALA A 11 -29.27 24.75 -6.12
C ALA A 11 -29.31 23.66 -5.03
N VAL A 12 -30.33 22.79 -5.06
CA VAL A 12 -30.51 21.74 -4.05
C VAL A 12 -29.55 20.57 -4.29
N ALA A 13 -29.21 20.26 -5.54
CA ALA A 13 -28.29 19.17 -5.88
C ALA A 13 -26.84 19.41 -5.39
N ALA A 14 -26.40 20.67 -5.30
CA ALA A 14 -25.06 21.01 -4.81
C ALA A 14 -24.89 20.82 -3.29
N LEU A 15 -25.99 20.81 -2.52
CA LEU A 15 -25.97 20.63 -1.06
C LEU A 15 -25.86 19.16 -0.64
N PHE A 16 -26.10 18.22 -1.57
CA PHE A 16 -26.02 16.77 -1.33
C PHE A 16 -24.83 16.09 -2.02
N ALA A 17 -23.86 16.87 -2.51
CA ALA A 17 -22.60 16.32 -2.98
C ALA A 17 -21.84 15.75 -1.77
N ALA A 18 -21.91 14.43 -1.57
CA ALA A 18 -21.05 13.74 -0.64
C ALA A 18 -19.59 14.07 -0.98
N PRO A 19 -18.72 14.32 0.02
CA PRO A 19 -17.31 14.54 -0.25
C PRO A 19 -16.80 13.31 -1.00
N ALA A 20 -16.25 13.52 -2.19
CA ALA A 20 -15.51 12.49 -2.88
C ALA A 20 -14.25 12.23 -2.05
N GLN A 21 -14.29 11.18 -1.22
CA GLN A 21 -13.10 10.69 -0.54
C GLN A 21 -12.25 10.02 -1.62
N ALA A 22 -11.25 10.73 -2.14
CA ALA A 22 -10.26 10.11 -2.99
C ALA A 22 -9.57 9.02 -2.19
N ASP A 23 -9.37 7.85 -2.81
CA ASP A 23 -8.47 6.86 -2.23
C ASP A 23 -7.11 7.54 -1.98
N PRO A 24 -6.49 7.31 -0.82
CA PRO A 24 -5.14 7.78 -0.56
C PRO A 24 -4.24 7.42 -1.75
N ALA A 25 -3.44 8.38 -2.20
CA ALA A 25 -2.46 8.11 -3.25
C ALA A 25 -1.57 6.94 -2.80
N PRO A 26 -1.18 6.04 -3.73
CA PRO A 26 -0.26 4.95 -3.40
C PRO A 26 1.00 5.48 -2.73
N ASP A 27 1.43 4.81 -1.67
CA ASP A 27 2.60 5.23 -0.91
C ASP A 27 3.86 5.24 -1.81
N PRO A 28 4.58 6.37 -1.93
CA PRO A 28 5.74 6.47 -2.83
C PRO A 28 6.93 5.60 -2.39
N HIS A 29 6.94 5.12 -1.14
CA HIS A 29 7.97 4.20 -0.63
C HIS A 29 7.72 2.74 -1.01
N MET A 30 6.54 2.42 -1.53
CA MET A 30 6.11 1.05 -1.81
C MET A 30 6.84 0.47 -3.04
N PRO A 31 7.42 -0.74 -2.96
CA PRO A 31 8.01 -1.42 -4.10
C PRO A 31 6.91 -1.93 -5.04
N ASN A 32 7.31 -2.27 -6.27
CA ASN A 32 6.45 -2.98 -7.22
C ASN A 32 7.22 -4.14 -7.84
N MET A 33 7.11 -5.31 -7.21
CA MET A 33 7.81 -6.52 -7.63
C MET A 33 7.40 -6.98 -9.03
N GLN A 34 6.13 -6.78 -9.41
CA GLN A 34 5.60 -7.16 -10.72
C GLN A 34 6.15 -6.27 -11.84
N ALA A 35 6.47 -5.02 -11.52
CA ALA A 35 7.16 -4.09 -12.42
C ALA A 35 8.70 -4.15 -12.30
N GLY A 36 9.25 -4.99 -11.42
CA GLY A 36 10.69 -5.05 -11.14
C GLY A 36 11.25 -3.80 -10.44
N TYR A 37 10.39 -2.98 -9.83
CA TYR A 37 10.80 -1.77 -9.12
C TYR A 37 11.09 -2.11 -7.65
N CYS A 38 12.37 -2.30 -7.34
CA CYS A 38 12.91 -2.65 -6.02
C CYS A 38 14.00 -1.66 -5.59
N PRO A 39 13.66 -0.40 -5.31
CA PRO A 39 14.64 0.66 -5.06
C PRO A 39 15.47 0.45 -3.78
N GLY A 40 14.95 -0.29 -2.79
CA GLY A 40 15.68 -0.69 -1.58
C GLY A 40 16.59 -1.90 -1.78
N GLY A 41 16.57 -2.50 -2.97
CA GLY A 41 17.26 -3.75 -3.29
C GLY A 41 16.30 -4.93 -3.40
N GLY A 42 16.82 -6.04 -3.90
CA GLY A 42 16.05 -7.25 -4.10
C GLY A 42 16.97 -8.40 -4.48
N MET A 43 16.54 -9.63 -4.19
CA MET A 43 17.26 -10.82 -4.62
C MET A 43 16.28 -11.95 -4.92
N GLY A 44 16.71 -12.88 -5.77
CA GLY A 44 16.03 -14.15 -6.00
C GLY A 44 15.34 -14.22 -7.35
N SER A 45 14.46 -15.20 -7.49
CA SER A 45 13.68 -15.44 -8.71
C SER A 45 12.21 -15.43 -8.35
N GLN A 46 11.42 -14.62 -9.06
CA GLN A 46 9.98 -14.48 -8.86
C GLN A 46 9.23 -15.81 -9.07
N VAL A 47 9.83 -16.82 -9.70
CA VAL A 47 9.22 -18.16 -9.83
C VAL A 47 9.41 -19.02 -8.58
N TRP A 48 10.44 -18.72 -7.77
CA TRP A 48 10.86 -19.55 -6.63
C TRP A 48 10.72 -18.78 -5.31
N ALA A 49 11.73 -18.00 -4.98
CA ALA A 49 11.76 -17.13 -3.82
C ALA A 49 12.45 -15.84 -4.23
N ALA A 50 11.76 -14.72 -4.04
CA ALA A 50 12.31 -13.40 -4.30
C ALA A 50 11.85 -12.42 -3.23
N TYR A 51 12.67 -11.40 -2.96
CA TYR A 51 12.24 -10.23 -2.22
C TYR A 51 12.53 -8.95 -3.01
N CYS A 52 11.79 -7.90 -2.67
CA CYS A 52 11.84 -6.59 -3.28
C CYS A 52 11.54 -5.54 -2.22
N ASP A 53 12.52 -4.69 -1.97
CA ASP A 53 12.47 -3.67 -0.92
C ASP A 53 12.14 -2.30 -1.52
N GLY A 54 11.30 -1.56 -0.79
CA GLY A 54 10.88 -0.21 -1.09
C GLY A 54 11.92 0.85 -0.72
N VAL A 55 11.57 2.12 -0.93
CA VAL A 55 12.40 3.24 -0.47
C VAL A 55 12.28 3.33 1.05
N PRO A 56 13.39 3.39 1.81
CA PRO A 56 13.31 3.58 3.25
C PRO A 56 12.65 4.89 3.64
N TYR A 57 11.87 4.85 4.71
CA TYR A 57 11.36 6.02 5.39
C TYR A 57 12.46 6.68 6.25
N PRO A 58 12.29 7.94 6.69
CA PRO A 58 13.26 8.60 7.56
C PRO A 58 13.49 7.90 8.90
N ASP A 59 12.53 7.09 9.37
CA ASP A 59 12.64 6.28 10.59
C ASP A 59 13.41 4.94 10.37
N GLY A 60 13.88 4.69 9.14
CA GLY A 60 14.60 3.49 8.75
C GLY A 60 13.72 2.26 8.48
N THR A 61 12.41 2.37 8.64
CA THR A 61 11.47 1.34 8.20
C THR A 61 11.31 1.35 6.69
N PHE A 62 10.83 0.27 6.11
CA PHE A 62 10.54 0.19 4.68
C PHE A 62 9.53 -0.91 4.37
N TRP A 63 8.95 -0.83 3.18
CA TRP A 63 8.08 -1.88 2.64
C TRP A 63 8.91 -3.02 2.04
N HIS A 64 8.67 -4.24 2.50
CA HIS A 64 9.30 -5.46 2.02
C HIS A 64 8.26 -6.38 1.38
N ALA A 65 8.36 -6.56 0.07
CA ALA A 65 7.59 -7.58 -0.63
C ALA A 65 8.42 -8.85 -0.71
N ILE A 66 7.88 -9.95 -0.20
CA ILE A 66 8.45 -11.28 -0.44
C ILE A 66 7.50 -12.07 -1.32
N GLN A 67 8.04 -12.98 -2.12
CA GLN A 67 7.28 -13.84 -2.99
C GLN A 67 7.77 -15.28 -2.84
N TYR A 68 6.81 -16.19 -2.71
CA TYR A 68 7.06 -17.63 -2.70
C TYR A 68 6.21 -18.31 -3.77
N GLY A 69 6.89 -18.86 -4.77
CA GLY A 69 6.26 -19.52 -5.91
C GLY A 69 5.67 -18.55 -6.93
N VAL A 70 5.00 -19.14 -7.93
CA VAL A 70 4.43 -18.41 -9.07
C VAL A 70 3.22 -17.56 -8.60
N PRO A 71 3.10 -16.28 -9.02
CA PRO A 71 1.90 -15.49 -8.76
C PRO A 71 0.67 -16.16 -9.36
N VAL A 72 -0.45 -16.11 -8.66
CA VAL A 72 -1.75 -16.55 -9.18
C VAL A 72 -2.78 -15.44 -8.99
N ILE A 73 -3.90 -15.51 -9.70
CA ILE A 73 -4.98 -14.53 -9.58
C ILE A 73 -5.42 -14.44 -8.10
N GLY A 74 -5.43 -13.21 -7.55
CA GLY A 74 -5.74 -12.95 -6.14
C GLY A 74 -4.56 -13.07 -5.18
N HIS A 75 -3.43 -13.64 -5.61
CA HIS A 75 -2.21 -13.80 -4.80
C HIS A 75 -0.98 -13.34 -5.60
N PRO A 76 -0.75 -12.01 -5.70
CA PRO A 76 0.28 -11.42 -6.55
C PRO A 76 1.72 -11.76 -6.14
N TYR A 77 1.89 -12.31 -4.93
CA TYR A 77 3.17 -12.74 -4.36
C TYR A 77 3.27 -14.27 -4.20
N GLY A 78 2.32 -15.02 -4.77
CA GLY A 78 2.20 -16.47 -4.59
C GLY A 78 1.35 -16.86 -3.37
N LEU A 79 0.87 -18.11 -3.34
CA LEU A 79 -0.11 -18.60 -2.37
C LEU A 79 0.40 -18.61 -0.92
N LEU A 80 1.71 -18.77 -0.74
CA LEU A 80 2.33 -18.94 0.58
C LEU A 80 3.01 -17.68 1.08
N SER A 81 3.01 -16.61 0.27
CA SER A 81 3.71 -15.40 0.65
C SER A 81 2.92 -14.58 1.66
N PRO A 82 3.58 -14.04 2.71
CA PRO A 82 3.00 -12.99 3.55
C PRO A 82 2.79 -11.68 2.78
N GLY A 83 3.30 -11.58 1.55
CA GLY A 83 3.12 -10.45 0.66
C GLY A 83 3.95 -9.25 1.09
N LEU A 84 3.31 -8.08 1.05
CA LEU A 84 3.95 -6.82 1.42
C LEU A 84 3.86 -6.59 2.92
N GLN A 85 5.01 -6.31 3.54
CA GLN A 85 5.14 -6.13 4.99
C GLN A 85 5.88 -4.83 5.29
N CYS A 86 5.50 -4.12 6.36
CA CYS A 86 6.30 -3.02 6.88
C CYS A 86 7.33 -3.57 7.89
N VAL A 87 8.61 -3.32 7.64
CA VAL A 87 9.71 -4.00 8.33
C VAL A 87 10.86 -3.06 8.67
N VAL A 88 11.79 -3.56 9.49
CA VAL A 88 13.08 -2.94 9.80
C VAL A 88 14.21 -3.96 9.65
N GLY A 89 15.39 -3.50 9.20
CA GLY A 89 16.53 -4.36 8.85
C GLY A 89 16.34 -5.04 7.48
N GLY A 90 17.39 -5.61 6.88
CA GLY A 90 17.35 -6.13 5.49
C GLY A 90 17.47 -7.65 5.36
N GLY A 91 17.25 -8.17 4.14
CA GLY A 91 17.37 -9.59 3.80
C GLY A 91 16.03 -10.30 3.62
N PRO A 92 16.02 -11.64 3.43
CA PRO A 92 14.82 -12.38 3.09
C PRO A 92 13.84 -12.56 4.26
N ILE A 93 14.26 -12.39 5.51
CA ILE A 93 13.40 -12.46 6.70
C ILE A 93 13.71 -11.29 7.63
N PRO A 94 13.19 -10.09 7.31
CA PRO A 94 13.37 -8.90 8.13
C PRO A 94 12.46 -8.92 9.37
N GLN A 95 12.74 -8.05 10.34
CA GLN A 95 11.93 -7.93 11.54
C GLN A 95 10.73 -7.00 11.30
N PRO A 96 9.56 -7.24 11.91
CA PRO A 96 8.43 -6.31 11.83
C PRO A 96 8.82 -4.91 12.30
N ALA A 97 8.33 -3.89 11.61
CA ALA A 97 8.53 -2.51 12.04
C ALA A 97 7.79 -2.22 13.36
N PRO A 98 8.31 -1.30 14.20
CA PRO A 98 7.62 -0.85 15.39
C PRO A 98 6.34 -0.06 15.03
N PRO A 99 5.43 0.17 16.01
CA PRO A 99 4.28 1.06 15.83
C PRO A 99 4.67 2.43 15.28
N GLY A 100 3.90 2.92 14.31
CA GLY A 100 4.21 4.16 13.58
C GLY A 100 5.11 3.98 12.36
N GLY A 101 5.66 2.79 12.12
CA GLY A 101 6.49 2.49 10.96
C GLY A 101 5.76 2.62 9.62
N CYS A 102 6.54 2.75 8.55
CA CYS A 102 6.10 3.00 7.18
C CYS A 102 5.10 4.15 7.06
N GLY A 103 5.50 5.32 7.57
CA GLY A 103 4.66 6.52 7.53
C GLY A 103 3.39 6.43 8.40
N GLY A 104 3.38 5.57 9.42
CA GLY A 104 2.23 5.36 10.30
C GLY A 104 1.33 4.18 9.92
N ALA A 105 1.72 3.36 8.94
CA ALA A 105 0.94 2.20 8.53
C ALA A 105 0.90 1.09 9.60
N VAL A 106 1.91 0.99 10.47
CA VAL A 106 1.91 0.04 11.58
C VAL A 106 1.08 0.62 12.74
N PRO A 107 -0.02 -0.03 13.15
CA PRO A 107 -0.88 0.47 14.22
C PRO A 107 -0.17 0.46 15.59
N PRO A 108 -0.65 1.28 16.55
CA PRO A 108 -0.24 1.19 17.95
C PRO A 108 -0.41 -0.23 18.49
N ALA A 109 0.46 -0.63 19.42
CA ALA A 109 0.21 -1.84 20.20
C ALA A 109 -1.12 -1.70 20.95
N PRO A 110 -1.92 -2.79 21.07
CA PRO A 110 -3.11 -2.78 21.90
C PRO A 110 -2.77 -2.39 23.34
N PRO A 111 -3.63 -1.64 24.05
CA PRO A 111 -3.47 -1.46 25.49
C PRO A 111 -3.58 -2.81 26.20
N GLU A 112 -2.71 -3.03 27.18
CA GLU A 112 -2.66 -4.22 28.06
C GLU A 112 -3.80 -4.30 29.07
#